data_AF-A0A0Q5JJ95-F1
#
_entry.id   AF-A0A0Q5JJ95-F1
#
_cell.length_a   1.000
_cell.length_b   1.000
_cell.length_c   1.000
_cell.angle_alpha   90.00
_cell.angle_beta   90.00
_cell.angle_gamma   90.00
#
_symmetry.space_group_name_H-M   'P 1'
#
loop_
_entity.id
_entity.type
_entity.pdbx_description
1 polymer ?
#
loop_
_entity_poly.entity_id
_entity_poly.type
_entity_poly.pdbx_seq_one_letter_code
_entity_poly.pdbx_strand_id
1 'polypeptide(L)' 'MSRPRTVTHTYTLQGGWQKSSEGALTADLADALRRRGVSMVRARRGLFDVREVSLLNDPPPR' A
#
# COMPACT_ATOMS: atom_id res chain seq x y z
N MET A 1 13.68 14.40 -6.93
CA MET A 1 12.44 14.30 -6.11
C MET A 1 11.81 12.93 -6.34
N SER A 2 11.74 12.07 -5.32
CA SER A 2 11.13 10.73 -5.46
C SER A 2 9.60 10.88 -5.55
N ARG A 3 9.00 10.50 -6.68
CA ARG A 3 7.54 10.51 -6.84
C ARG A 3 6.93 9.48 -5.87
N PRO A 4 5.92 9.83 -5.05
CA PRO A 4 5.30 8.88 -4.14
C PRO A 4 4.64 7.73 -4.92
N ARG A 5 4.65 6.52 -4.35
CA ARG A 5 3.98 5.35 -4.95
C ARG A 5 2.48 5.46 -4.71
N THR A 6 1.66 5.23 -5.72
CA THR A 6 0.20 5.21 -5.59
C THR A 6 -0.29 3.79 -5.34
N VAL A 7 -1.09 3.57 -4.30
CA VAL A 7 -1.74 2.29 -4.02
C VAL A 7 -2.74 1.98 -5.12
N THR A 8 -2.62 0.79 -5.71
CA THR A 8 -3.48 0.28 -6.80
C THR A 8 -4.27 -0.96 -6.41
N HIS A 9 -3.77 -1.74 -5.46
CA HIS A 9 -4.44 -2.90 -4.91
C HIS A 9 -4.11 -3.06 -3.42
N THR A 10 -5.05 -3.63 -2.69
CA THR A 10 -4.93 -3.98 -1.26
C THR A 10 -5.11 -5.48 -1.12
N TYR A 11 -4.38 -6.08 -0.20
CA TYR A 11 -4.46 -7.49 0.11
C TYR A 11 -4.96 -7.67 1.54
N THR A 12 -5.97 -8.50 1.72
CA THR A 12 -6.43 -8.97 3.03
C THR A 12 -6.27 -10.48 3.10
N LEU A 13 -6.03 -11.02 4.30
CA LEU A 13 -5.93 -12.47 4.50
C LEU A 13 -7.24 -13.20 4.20
N GLN A 14 -8.37 -12.51 4.34
CA GLN A 14 -9.70 -13.08 4.09
C GLN A 14 -10.15 -12.98 2.63
N GLY A 15 -9.82 -11.87 1.95
CA GLY A 15 -10.34 -11.54 0.62
C GLY A 15 -9.31 -11.56 -0.51
N GLY A 16 -8.03 -11.80 -0.20
CA GLY A 16 -6.96 -11.77 -1.20
C GLY A 16 -6.73 -10.38 -1.79
N TRP A 17 -6.24 -10.33 -3.04
CA TRP A 17 -5.98 -9.07 -3.75
C TRP A 17 -7.27 -8.43 -4.25
N GLN A 18 -7.49 -7.20 -3.85
CA GLN A 18 -8.62 -6.36 -4.29
C GLN A 18 -8.09 -5.07 -4.90
N LYS A 19 -8.70 -4.62 -5.99
CA LYS A 19 -8.34 -3.34 -6.64
C LYS A 19 -8.75 -2.19 -5.72
N SER A 20 -7.83 -1.26 -5.46
CA SER A 20 -8.12 -0.05 -4.70
C SER A 20 -7.30 1.13 -5.19
N SER A 21 -7.88 2.33 -5.24
CA SER A 21 -7.18 3.54 -5.69
C SER A 21 -7.14 4.58 -4.57
N GLU A 22 -6.56 4.21 -3.44
CA GLU A 22 -6.49 5.03 -2.21
C GLU A 22 -5.57 6.27 -2.34
N GLY A 23 -4.74 6.34 -3.38
CA GLY A 23 -3.82 7.46 -3.59
C GLY A 23 -2.38 7.15 -3.19
N ALA A 24 -1.60 8.18 -2.88
CA ALA A 24 -0.18 8.03 -2.52
C ALA A 24 -0.01 7.25 -1.21
N LEU A 25 0.88 6.24 -1.21
CA LEU A 25 1.25 5.46 -0.04
C LEU A 25 2.07 6.33 0.92
N THR A 26 1.37 6.98 1.85
CA THR A 26 1.92 7.70 2.99
C THR A 26 1.86 6.85 4.25
N ALA A 27 2.55 7.27 5.32
CA ALA A 27 2.47 6.61 6.62
C ALA A 27 1.04 6.61 7.18
N ASP A 28 0.32 7.74 7.07
CA ASP A 28 -1.08 7.84 7.49
C ASP A 28 -2.00 6.89 6.72
N LEU A 29 -1.82 6.79 5.40
CA LEU A 29 -2.61 5.87 4.58
C LEU A 29 -2.29 4.42 4.92
N ALA A 30 -1.01 4.09 5.12
CA ALA A 30 -0.59 2.76 5.55
C ALA A 30 -1.24 2.38 6.89
N ASP A 31 -1.27 3.30 7.86
CA ASP A 31 -1.93 3.07 9.16
C ASP A 31 -3.45 2.88 9.01
N ALA A 32 -4.11 3.74 8.22
CA ALA A 32 -5.53 3.60 7.93
C ALA A 32 -5.86 2.24 7.27
N LEU A 33 -5.03 1.77 6.35
CA LEU A 33 -5.20 0.46 5.71
C LEU A 33 -4.95 -0.70 6.68
N ARG A 34 -3.95 -0.60 7.56
CA ARG A 34 -3.74 -1.58 8.64
C ARG A 34 -4.96 -1.70 9.55
N ARG A 35 -5.52 -0.56 9.99
CA ARG A 35 -6.73 -0.54 10.82
C ARG A 35 -7.95 -1.15 10.12
N ARG A 36 -7.98 -1.12 8.78
CA ARG A 36 -8.99 -1.79 7.95
C ARG A 36 -8.72 -3.30 7.73
N GLY A 37 -7.65 -3.85 8.31
CA GLY A 37 -7.28 -5.25 8.15
C GLY A 37 -6.48 -5.57 6.88
N VAL A 38 -5.99 -4.56 6.16
CA VAL A 38 -5.12 -4.74 4.99
C VAL A 38 -3.73 -5.14 5.45
N SER A 39 -3.23 -6.26 4.92
CA SER A 39 -1.92 -6.82 5.27
C SER A 39 -0.83 -6.43 4.27
N MET A 40 -1.19 -6.20 3.01
CA MET A 40 -0.24 -5.83 1.95
C MET A 40 -0.88 -4.88 0.95
N VAL A 41 -0.08 -4.05 0.29
CA VAL A 41 -0.55 -3.17 -0.79
C VAL A 41 0.34 -3.31 -2.00
N ARG A 42 -0.26 -3.23 -3.19
CA ARG A 42 0.47 -3.08 -4.44
C ARG A 42 0.48 -1.61 -4.81
N ALA A 43 1.65 -0.99 -4.81
CA ALA A 43 1.83 0.42 -5.09
C ALA A 43 2.69 0.65 -6.34
N ARG A 44 2.31 1.63 -7.16
CA ARG A 44 2.92 1.93 -8.47
C ARG A 44 3.57 3.31 -8.47
N ARG A 45 4.73 3.44 -9.09
CA ARG A 45 5.43 4.69 -9.39
C ARG A 45 5.72 4.77 -10.89
N GLY A 46 4.99 5.58 -11.64
CA GLY A 46 5.11 5.61 -13.11
C GLY A 46 4.62 4.32 -13.77
N LEU A 47 5.02 4.05 -15.02
CA LEU A 47 4.42 2.93 -15.77
C LEU A 47 4.92 1.53 -15.35
N PHE A 48 6.18 1.39 -14.96
CA PHE A 48 6.82 0.06 -14.81
C PHE A 48 7.32 -0.27 -13.39
N ASP A 49 7.37 0.70 -12.47
CA ASP A 49 7.79 0.44 -11.09
C ASP A 49 6.56 0.15 -10.23
N VAL A 50 6.22 -1.14 -10.15
CA VAL A 50 5.17 -1.67 -9.27
C VAL A 50 5.84 -2.49 -8.17
N ARG A 51 5.44 -2.26 -6.92
CA ARG A 51 5.94 -3.00 -5.76
C ARG A 51 4.80 -3.45 -4.86
N GLU A 52 4.99 -4.62 -4.26
CA GLU A 52 4.17 -5.08 -3.15
C GLU A 52 4.86 -4.68 -1.84
N VAL A 53 4.11 -4.01 -0.97
CA VAL A 53 4.57 -3.48 0.31
C VAL A 53 3.77 -4.14 1.40
N SER A 54 4.44 -4.86 2.29
CA SER A 54 3.80 -5.45 3.48
C SER A 54 3.52 -4.35 4.47
N LEU A 55 2.27 -4.21 4.88
CA LEU A 55 1.92 -3.30 5.94
C LEU A 55 2.21 -3.92 7.32
N LEU A 56 2.33 -5.24 7.43
CA LEU A 56 2.53 -5.90 8.73
C LEU A 56 3.93 -5.68 9.32
N ASN A 57 4.94 -5.51 8.46
CA ASN A 57 6.34 -5.41 8.88
C ASN A 57 7.01 -4.06 8.58
N ASP A 58 6.31 -3.09 8.01
CA ASP A 58 6.91 -1.79 7.69
C ASP A 58 7.08 -0.98 9.00
N PRO A 59 8.31 -0.78 9.52
CA PRO A 59 8.50 0.18 10.60
C PRO A 59 8.05 1.55 10.08
N PRO A 60 7.39 2.38 10.90
CA PRO A 60 7.04 3.74 10.48
C PRO A 60 8.32 4.44 10.01
N PRO A 61 8.31 5.12 8.85
CA PRO A 61 9.45 5.94 8.46
C PRO A 61 9.67 7.00 9.56
N ARG A 62 10.82 6.95 10.23
CA ARG A 62 11.29 7.99 11.15
C ARG A 62 11.68 9.24 10.39
#